data_AF-A0A9P3TAK6-F1
#
_entry.id   AF-A0A9P3TAK6-F1
#
_cell.length_a   1.000
_cell.length_b   1.000
_cell.length_c   1.000
_cell.angle_alpha   90.00
_cell.angle_beta   90.00
_cell.angle_gamma   90.00
#
_symmetry.space_group_name_H-M   'P 1'
#
loop_
_entity.id
_entity.type
_entity.pdbx_description
1 polymer ?
#
loop_
_entity_poly.entity_id
_entity_poly.type
_entity_poly.pdbx_seq_one_letter_code
_entity_poly.pdbx_strand_id
1 'polypeptide(L)'
;MNSFFIPRLGSQIYAMAGMQTKLHLIANEAGTYDGISASYSGPGFSGMKFKAIATPDRAAFDQWVAKVKQSQNTMADMDAYEKVAAPSEYNKVEYFSSVKPDLFKDVINKFMGHGKSMDMTQPEGEHASHEGMEGMDMSHAEASH
;
A
#
# COMPACT_ATOMS: atom_id res chain seq x y z
N MET A 1 -0.51 -4.66 0.20
CA MET A 1 -1.13 -3.77 -0.82
C MET A 1 -2.57 -3.50 -0.40
N ASN A 2 -3.07 -2.29 -0.65
CA ASN A 2 -4.45 -1.90 -0.35
C ASN A 2 -5.08 -1.19 -1.57
N SER A 3 -6.37 -0.88 -1.53
CA SER A 3 -7.09 -0.16 -2.58
C SER A 3 -8.02 0.88 -1.95
N PHE A 4 -7.76 2.16 -2.21
CA PHE A 4 -8.62 3.28 -1.81
C PHE A 4 -9.81 3.32 -2.77
N PHE A 5 -11.02 3.13 -2.26
CA PHE A 5 -12.22 3.10 -3.09
C PHE A 5 -13.38 3.88 -2.48
N ILE A 6 -13.98 4.80 -3.25
CA ILE A 6 -15.25 5.47 -2.93
C ILE A 6 -16.27 5.11 -4.03
N PRO A 7 -17.13 4.08 -3.84
CA PRO A 7 -17.97 3.54 -4.91
C PRO A 7 -18.89 4.58 -5.55
N ARG A 8 -19.53 5.43 -4.73
CA ARG A 8 -20.49 6.43 -5.22
C ARG A 8 -19.84 7.59 -5.99
N LEU A 9 -18.52 7.74 -5.91
CA LEU A 9 -17.76 8.70 -6.70
C LEU A 9 -17.02 8.03 -7.87
N GLY A 10 -17.18 6.72 -8.07
CA GLY A 10 -16.52 5.95 -9.14
C GLY A 10 -15.00 5.84 -9.01
N SER A 11 -14.48 6.00 -7.78
CA SER A 11 -13.08 6.37 -7.55
C SER A 11 -12.27 5.25 -6.93
N GLN A 12 -11.40 4.56 -7.69
CA GLN A 12 -10.55 3.50 -7.14
C GLN A 12 -9.08 3.71 -7.50
N ILE A 13 -8.17 3.54 -6.54
CA ILE A 13 -6.74 3.53 -6.77
C ILE A 13 -5.99 2.61 -5.81
N TYR A 14 -5.00 1.89 -6.31
CA TYR A 14 -4.15 1.04 -5.47
C TYR A 14 -3.16 1.85 -4.63
N ALA A 15 -2.89 1.33 -3.44
CA ALA A 15 -1.89 1.84 -2.50
C ALA A 15 -0.84 0.75 -2.23
N MET A 16 0.42 1.05 -2.60
CA MET A 16 1.57 0.17 -2.46
C MET A 16 2.65 0.87 -1.63
N ALA A 17 3.32 0.12 -0.75
CA ALA A 17 4.42 0.66 0.05
C ALA A 17 5.56 1.11 -0.87
N GLY A 18 6.18 2.25 -0.56
CA GLY A 18 7.29 2.81 -1.34
C GLY A 18 6.91 3.48 -2.67
N MET A 19 5.62 3.56 -3.01
CA MET A 19 5.14 4.19 -4.25
C MET A 19 4.11 5.27 -3.96
N GLN A 20 4.10 6.33 -4.78
CA GLN A 20 3.05 7.33 -4.79
C GLN A 20 2.14 7.13 -6.00
N THR A 21 0.84 7.02 -5.77
CA THR A 21 -0.20 7.04 -6.80
C THR A 21 -0.99 8.35 -6.74
N LYS A 22 -1.65 8.75 -7.84
CA LYS A 22 -2.40 10.01 -7.94
C LYS A 22 -3.82 9.75 -8.41
N LEU A 23 -4.79 10.37 -7.74
CA LEU A 23 -6.22 10.27 -8.03
C LEU A 23 -6.82 11.68 -8.06
N HIS A 24 -7.65 11.96 -9.06
CA HIS A 24 -8.36 13.23 -9.22
C HIS A 24 -9.85 12.97 -9.11
N LEU A 25 -10.54 13.70 -8.22
CA LEU A 25 -11.96 13.47 -7.92
C LEU A 25 -12.73 14.77 -7.76
N ILE A 26 -14.02 14.70 -8.11
CA ILE A 26 -15.01 15.74 -7.90
C ILE A 26 -16.27 15.08 -7.33
N ALA A 27 -16.82 15.63 -6.25
CA ALA A 27 -18.14 15.29 -5.76
C ALA A 27 -19.12 16.37 -6.24
N ASN A 28 -20.06 15.97 -7.11
CA ASN A 28 -21.02 16.91 -7.72
C ASN A 28 -22.14 17.33 -6.75
N GLU A 29 -22.38 16.55 -5.70
CA GLU A 29 -23.41 16.77 -4.71
C GLU A 29 -22.81 16.79 -3.31
N ALA A 30 -23.38 17.60 -2.42
CA ALA A 30 -23.02 17.56 -1.01
C ALA A 30 -23.53 16.28 -0.38
N GLY A 31 -22.75 15.69 0.53
CA GLY A 31 -23.15 14.44 1.17
C GLY A 31 -22.01 13.71 1.86
N THR A 32 -22.37 12.60 2.49
CA THR A 32 -21.41 11.65 3.06
C THR A 32 -21.37 10.39 2.21
N TYR A 33 -20.18 10.06 1.72
CA TYR A 33 -19.91 8.91 0.88
C TYR A 33 -19.11 7.87 1.65
N ASP A 34 -19.51 6.61 1.53
CA ASP A 34 -18.80 5.50 2.11
C ASP A 34 -17.55 5.18 1.30
N GLY A 35 -16.42 5.13 1.99
CA GLY A 35 -15.15 4.67 1.46
C GLY A 35 -14.76 3.33 2.08
N ILE A 36 -14.14 2.47 1.28
CA ILE A 36 -13.70 1.15 1.72
C ILE A 36 -12.29 0.85 1.21
N SER A 37 -11.63 -0.08 1.91
CA SER A 37 -10.55 -0.86 1.32
C SER A 37 -11.15 -1.93 0.38
N ALA A 38 -10.76 -1.92 -0.89
CA ALA A 38 -11.28 -2.89 -1.88
C ALA A 38 -10.34 -4.09 -2.14
N SER A 39 -9.25 -4.22 -1.38
CA SER A 39 -8.30 -5.34 -1.52
C SER A 39 -7.95 -5.93 -0.17
N TYR A 40 -8.17 -7.23 -0.03
CA TYR A 40 -7.88 -7.95 1.21
C TYR A 40 -6.43 -7.71 1.64
N SER A 41 -6.26 -7.26 2.89
CA SER A 41 -4.97 -6.85 3.45
C SER A 41 -4.66 -7.51 4.80
N GLY A 42 -5.41 -8.55 5.18
CA GLY A 42 -5.23 -9.30 6.42
C GLY A 42 -6.37 -9.10 7.43
N PRO A 43 -6.13 -9.47 8.71
CA PRO A 43 -7.05 -9.18 9.83
C PRO A 43 -7.44 -7.69 9.87
N GLY A 44 -8.66 -7.40 10.32
CA GLY A 44 -9.19 -6.03 10.35
C GLY A 44 -9.66 -5.45 9.01
N PHE A 45 -9.44 -6.13 7.87
CA PHE A 45 -9.84 -5.66 6.54
C PHE A 45 -11.32 -5.22 6.45
N SER A 46 -12.24 -6.00 7.04
CA SER A 46 -13.67 -5.67 7.07
C SER A 46 -14.00 -4.37 7.81
N GLY A 47 -13.12 -3.94 8.71
CA GLY A 47 -13.20 -2.69 9.46
C GLY A 47 -12.54 -1.51 8.76
N MET A 48 -11.81 -1.71 7.65
CA MET A 48 -11.15 -0.64 6.89
C MET A 48 -12.15 0.16 6.06
N LYS A 49 -13.00 0.92 6.75
CA LYS A 49 -14.02 1.80 6.20
C LYS A 49 -13.72 3.23 6.61
N PHE A 50 -14.05 4.17 5.75
CA PHE A 50 -13.94 5.60 6.03
C PHE A 50 -15.15 6.34 5.46
N LYS A 51 -15.30 7.61 5.85
CA LYS A 51 -16.34 8.49 5.33
C LYS A 51 -15.66 9.65 4.61
N ALA A 52 -16.06 9.90 3.36
CA ALA A 52 -15.71 11.11 2.63
C ALA A 52 -16.89 12.08 2.69
N ILE A 53 -16.68 13.28 3.22
CA ILE A 53 -17.73 14.29 3.40
C ILE A 53 -17.51 15.39 2.36
N ALA A 54 -18.42 15.50 1.40
CA ALA A 54 -18.51 16.65 0.51
C ALA A 54 -19.39 17.70 1.21
N THR A 55 -18.77 18.75 1.73
CA THR A 55 -19.49 19.84 2.39
C THR A 55 -20.30 20.64 1.37
N PRO A 56 -21.44 21.23 1.78
CA PRO A 56 -22.27 22.02 0.87
C PRO A 56 -21.57 23.27 0.34
N ASP A 57 -20.65 23.83 1.12
CA ASP A 57 -19.86 24.99 0.77
C ASP A 57 -18.47 24.95 1.43
N ARG A 58 -17.67 25.98 1.13
CA ARG A 58 -16.34 26.16 1.70
C ARG A 58 -16.35 26.56 3.17
N ALA A 59 -17.36 27.30 3.63
CA ALA A 59 -17.42 27.74 5.02
C ALA A 59 -17.61 26.54 5.97
N ALA A 60 -18.43 25.57 5.58
CA ALA A 60 -18.60 24.30 6.30
C ALA A 60 -17.30 23.47 6.33
N PHE A 61 -16.52 23.49 5.25
CA PHE A 61 -15.18 22.88 5.23
C PHE A 61 -14.22 23.59 6.20
N ASP A 62 -14.20 24.93 6.19
CA ASP A 62 -13.33 25.72 7.07
C ASP A 62 -13.71 25.53 8.56
N GLN A 63 -15.00 25.36 8.87
CA GLN A 63 -15.46 24.99 10.22
C GLN A 63 -14.94 23.61 10.65
N TRP A 64 -14.96 22.63 9.74
CA TRP A 64 -14.38 21.31 10.01
C TRP A 64 -12.86 21.42 10.26
N VAL A 65 -12.13 22.20 9.46
CA VAL A 65 -10.70 22.46 9.68
C VAL A 65 -10.46 23.11 11.04
N ALA A 66 -11.27 24.10 11.43
CA ALA A 66 -11.17 24.75 12.74
C ALA A 66 -11.39 23.75 13.89
N LYS A 67 -12.34 22.82 13.75
CA LYS A 67 -12.56 21.72 14.71
C LYS A 67 -11.35 20.79 14.79
N VAL A 68 -10.75 20.40 13.66
CA VAL A 68 -9.55 19.54 13.63
C VAL A 68 -8.38 20.20 14.38
N LYS A 69 -8.19 21.50 14.19
CA LYS A 69 -7.14 22.28 14.86
C LYS A 69 -7.30 22.37 16.38
N GLN A 70 -8.48 22.08 16.94
CA GLN A 70 -8.71 22.05 18.39
C GLN A 70 -8.35 20.69 19.03
N SER A 71 -7.96 19.69 18.22
CA SER A 71 -7.54 18.39 18.76
C SER A 71 -6.31 18.53 19.67
N GLN A 72 -6.33 17.78 20.77
CA GLN A 72 -5.18 17.66 21.69
C GLN A 72 -4.09 16.73 21.12
N ASN A 73 -4.40 15.94 20.09
CA ASN A 73 -3.46 14.99 19.50
C ASN A 73 -2.66 15.67 18.39
N THR A 74 -1.37 15.33 18.28
CA THR A 74 -0.45 15.87 17.27
C THR A 74 0.33 14.75 16.59
N MET A 75 0.52 14.83 15.28
CA MET A 75 1.35 13.91 14.50
C MET A 75 2.72 14.56 14.23
N ALA A 76 3.47 14.86 15.30
CA ALA A 76 4.63 15.75 15.27
C ALA A 76 5.93 15.11 14.76
N ASP A 77 6.03 13.79 14.78
CA ASP A 77 7.23 13.02 14.46
C ASP A 77 6.87 11.60 13.97
N MET A 78 7.92 10.83 13.65
CA MET A 78 7.76 9.43 13.23
C MET A 78 7.34 8.51 14.38
N ASP A 79 7.66 8.82 15.64
CA ASP A 79 7.26 7.99 16.79
C ASP A 79 5.75 8.05 17.01
N ALA A 80 5.15 9.24 16.86
CA ALA A 80 3.71 9.42 16.84
C ALA A 80 3.06 8.63 15.69
N TYR A 81 3.69 8.63 14.51
CA TYR A 81 3.23 7.85 13.37
C TYR A 81 3.28 6.34 13.65
N GLU A 82 4.39 5.80 14.17
CA GLU A 82 4.51 4.36 14.47
C GLU A 82 3.50 3.90 15.54
N LYS A 83 3.15 4.76 16.51
CA LYS A 83 2.09 4.48 17.48
C LYS A 83 0.72 4.30 16.82
N VAL A 84 0.41 5.14 15.82
CA VAL A 84 -0.85 5.04 15.05
C VAL A 84 -0.79 3.90 14.03
N ALA A 85 0.39 3.57 13.52
CA ALA A 85 0.60 2.49 12.55
C ALA A 85 0.65 1.10 13.19
N ALA A 86 0.77 1.00 14.52
CA ALA A 86 0.71 -0.26 15.24
C ALA A 86 -0.58 -1.03 14.89
N PRO A 87 -0.54 -2.38 14.78
CA PRO A 87 -1.72 -3.15 14.38
C PRO A 87 -2.94 -2.87 15.26
N SER A 88 -4.04 -2.46 14.62
CA SER A 88 -5.33 -2.21 15.26
C SER A 88 -6.46 -2.51 14.28
N GLU A 89 -7.68 -2.67 14.79
CA GLU A 89 -8.87 -2.91 13.97
C GLU A 89 -10.01 -1.96 14.37
N TYR A 90 -10.90 -1.66 13.42
CA TYR A 90 -12.11 -0.86 13.65
C TYR A 90 -11.84 0.50 14.31
N ASN A 91 -10.75 1.17 13.90
CA ASN A 91 -10.37 2.47 14.42
C ASN A 91 -11.51 3.48 14.31
N LYS A 92 -11.71 4.26 15.38
CA LYS A 92 -12.64 5.39 15.39
C LYS A 92 -12.01 6.59 14.67
N VAL A 93 -12.86 7.54 14.28
CA VAL A 93 -12.39 8.81 13.71
C VAL A 93 -11.56 9.55 14.76
N GLU A 94 -10.37 9.97 14.36
CA GLU A 94 -9.43 10.73 15.18
C GLU A 94 -8.89 11.92 14.38
N TYR A 95 -8.57 13.01 15.07
CA TYR A 95 -8.04 14.24 14.48
C TYR A 95 -6.70 14.58 15.10
N PHE A 96 -5.77 15.10 14.28
CA PHE A 96 -4.47 15.61 14.72
C PHE A 96 -4.38 17.09 14.36
N SER A 97 -4.12 17.95 15.33
CA SER A 97 -4.12 19.41 15.14
C SER A 97 -2.90 19.93 14.38
N SER A 98 -1.80 19.19 14.43
CA SER A 98 -0.57 19.45 13.68
C SER A 98 0.02 18.16 13.11
N VAL A 99 0.77 18.30 12.01
CA VAL A 99 1.43 17.19 11.31
C VAL A 99 2.86 17.61 10.99
N LYS A 100 3.81 16.69 11.15
CA LYS A 100 5.20 16.85 10.74
C LYS A 100 5.30 17.25 9.28
N PRO A 101 6.04 18.33 8.94
CA PRO A 101 6.39 18.63 7.56
C PRO A 101 7.05 17.43 6.89
N ASP A 102 6.67 17.18 5.63
CA ASP A 102 7.16 16.08 4.79
C ASP A 102 6.93 14.65 5.30
N LEU A 103 6.06 14.44 6.32
CA LEU A 103 5.75 13.10 6.85
C LEU A 103 5.41 12.06 5.77
N PHE A 104 4.66 12.47 4.74
CA PHE A 104 4.32 11.60 3.62
C PHE A 104 5.56 11.08 2.88
N LYS A 105 6.55 11.95 2.64
CA LYS A 105 7.81 11.56 2.00
C LYS A 105 8.62 10.65 2.91
N ASP A 106 8.67 10.95 4.20
CA ASP A 106 9.37 10.14 5.18
C ASP A 106 8.83 8.70 5.22
N VAL A 107 7.49 8.54 5.20
CA VAL A 107 6.83 7.22 5.15
C VAL A 107 7.15 6.45 3.87
N ILE A 108 7.17 7.11 2.70
CA ILE A 108 7.57 6.48 1.43
C ILE A 108 9.04 6.04 1.49
N ASN A 109 9.92 6.90 1.99
CA ASN A 109 11.36 6.68 2.02
C ASN A 109 11.77 5.51 2.91
N LYS A 110 10.97 5.12 3.91
CA LYS A 110 11.17 3.87 4.70
C LYS A 110 11.37 2.64 3.82
N PHE A 111 10.75 2.61 2.65
CA PHE A 111 10.79 1.46 1.73
C PHE A 111 11.74 1.66 0.54
N MET A 112 12.23 2.89 0.31
CA MET A 112 13.17 3.19 -0.78
C MET A 112 14.62 2.76 -0.46
N GLY A 113 14.97 2.59 0.81
CA GLY A 113 16.32 2.17 1.25
C GLY A 113 16.64 0.68 1.04
N HIS A 114 15.65 -0.19 0.83
CA HIS A 114 15.86 -1.63 0.64
C HIS A 114 16.27 -2.04 -0.79
N GLY A 115 16.53 -1.06 -1.67
CA GLY A 115 17.05 -1.29 -3.02
C GLY A 115 18.59 -1.36 -3.15
N LYS A 116 19.35 -1.24 -2.05
CA LYS A 116 20.81 -1.37 -2.03
C LYS A 116 21.27 -2.51 -1.13
N SER A 117 21.20 -3.73 -1.63
CA SER A 117 22.11 -4.87 -1.34
C SER A 117 21.55 -6.15 -1.95
N MET A 118 21.56 -6.22 -3.28
CA MET A 118 21.87 -7.50 -3.93
C MET A 118 23.35 -7.38 -4.27
N ASP A 119 24.19 -7.75 -3.32
CA ASP A 119 25.62 -7.94 -3.52
C ASP A 119 25.78 -9.09 -4.51
N MET A 120 25.85 -8.77 -5.81
CA MET A 120 26.22 -9.71 -6.86
C MET A 120 27.74 -9.84 -6.88
N THR A 121 28.32 -10.28 -5.75
CA THR A 121 29.70 -10.75 -5.68
C THR A 121 29.72 -12.13 -5.04
N GLN A 122 29.17 -13.09 -5.77
CA GLN A 122 29.49 -14.49 -5.55
C GLN A 122 30.33 -14.95 -6.76
N PRO A 123 31.59 -15.36 -6.57
CA PRO A 123 32.42 -15.82 -7.67
C PRO A 123 31.83 -17.12 -8.22
N GLU A 124 31.78 -17.24 -9.54
CA GLU A 124 31.32 -18.43 -10.23
C GLU A 124 32.17 -19.63 -9.81
N GLY A 125 31.51 -20.60 -9.17
CA GLY A 125 32.10 -21.89 -8.83
C GLY A 125 32.33 -22.71 -10.10
N GLU A 126 33.60 -22.88 -10.42
CA GLU A 126 34.26 -24.03 -11.05
C GLU A 126 33.36 -25.00 -11.83
N HIS A 127 33.44 -24.90 -13.17
CA HIS A 127 33.05 -25.96 -14.10
C HIS A 127 33.88 -27.23 -13.83
N ALA A 128 33.31 -28.20 -13.13
CA ALA A 128 33.85 -29.55 -13.06
C ALA A 128 33.59 -30.31 -14.37
N SER A 129 34.67 -30.92 -14.84
CA SER A 129 34.87 -31.59 -16.12
C SER A 129 34.02 -32.83 -16.35
N HIS A 130 33.70 -33.01 -17.64
CA HIS A 130 33.12 -34.17 -18.32
C HIS A 130 34.02 -35.43 -18.21
N GLU A 131 33.45 -36.57 -17.82
CA GLU A 131 33.86 -37.98 -18.05
C GLU A 131 32.75 -38.86 -17.42
N GLY A 132 32.14 -39.91 -17.97
CA GLY A 132 32.22 -40.71 -19.18
C GLY A 132 31.40 -41.99 -18.93
N MET A 133 30.72 -42.56 -19.95
CA MET A 133 30.28 -43.97 -20.14
C MET A 133 29.14 -44.00 -21.18
N GLU A 134 29.45 -44.12 -22.48
CA GLU A 134 29.61 -45.39 -23.24
C GLU A 134 28.44 -46.39 -23.14
N GLY A 135 27.70 -46.50 -24.25
CA GLY A 135 27.37 -47.80 -24.86
C GLY A 135 26.01 -48.41 -24.56
N MET A 136 25.13 -48.43 -25.57
CA MET A 136 24.29 -49.57 -26.05
C MET A 136 23.16 -49.00 -26.93
N ASP A 137 23.40 -48.90 -28.24
CA ASP A 137 23.10 -49.90 -29.27
C ASP A 137 21.64 -49.83 -29.76
N MET A 138 21.50 -49.49 -31.04
CA MET A 138 20.27 -49.23 -31.77
C MET A 138 20.06 -50.40 -32.73
N SER A 139 19.06 -51.24 -32.47
CA SER A 139 18.62 -52.26 -33.42
C SER A 139 17.11 -52.26 -33.61
N HIS A 140 16.71 -51.95 -34.85
CA HIS A 140 15.56 -52.41 -35.62
C HIS A 140 14.55 -53.37 -34.95
N ALA A 141 13.24 -53.08 -35.13
CA ALA A 141 12.34 -53.93 -35.92
C ALA A 141 10.95 -53.29 -36.11
N GLU A 142 10.56 -53.16 -37.37
CA GLU A 142 9.18 -52.96 -37.83
C GLU A 142 8.32 -54.24 -37.70
N ALA A 143 7.00 -54.03 -37.69
CA ALA A 143 5.90 -54.93 -38.09
C ALA A 143 5.57 -56.14 -37.20
N SER A 144 4.33 -56.24 -36.68
CA SER A 144 3.16 -56.76 -37.43
C SER A 144 1.94 -57.02 -36.53
N HIS A 145 0.77 -56.74 -37.12
CA HIS A 145 -0.62 -57.16 -36.83
C HIS A 145 -1.36 -56.63 -35.60
#